data_AF-G3XD49-F1
#
_entry.id   AF-G3XD49-F1
#
_cell.length_a   1.000
_cell.length_b   1.000
_cell.length_c   1.000
_cell.angle_alpha   90.00
_cell.angle_beta   90.00
_cell.angle_gamma   90.00
#
_symmetry.space_group_name_H-M   'P 1'
#
loop_
_entity.id
_entity.type
_entity.pdbx_description
1 polymer ?
#
loop_
_entity_poly.entity_id
_entity_poly.type
_entity_poly.pdbx_seq_one_letter_code
_entity_poly.pdbx_strand_id
1 'polypeptide(L)'
;MEVRNLNAARELFLDELLAASAAPASAEQEELLALLRSERIVLAHAGQPLSEAQVLKALAWLLAANPSAPPGQGLEVLREVLQARRQPGAQWDLREFLVSAYFSLHGRLDEDVIGVYKDVLQTQDGKRKALLDELKALTAELKVYSVIQSQINAALSAKQGIRIDAGGIDLVDPTLYGYAVGDPRWKDSPEYALLSNLDTFSGKLSIKDFLSGSPKQSGELKGLSDEYPFEKDNNPVGNFATTVSDRSRPLNDKVNEKTTLLNDTSSRYNSAVEALNRFIQKYDSVLRDILSAI
;
A
#
# COMPACT_ATOMS: atom_id res chain seq x y z
N MET A 1 12.11 30.13 5.32
CA MET A 1 11.92 29.20 6.43
C MET A 1 13.31 28.77 6.85
N GLU A 2 13.88 29.47 7.82
CA GLU A 2 15.29 29.32 8.17
C GLU A 2 15.54 27.94 8.75
N VAL A 3 16.50 27.21 8.19
CA VAL A 3 17.23 26.14 8.88
C VAL A 3 18.13 26.79 9.95
N ARG A 4 17.57 27.71 10.74
CA ARG A 4 18.23 28.30 11.90
C ARG A 4 18.26 27.22 12.98
N ASN A 5 19.39 26.53 12.95
CA ASN A 5 20.12 26.09 14.12
C ASN A 5 19.50 24.95 14.94
N LEU A 6 19.17 23.84 14.26
CA LEU A 6 19.01 22.53 14.92
C LEU A 6 20.22 22.19 15.81
N ASN A 7 21.44 22.64 15.47
CA ASN A 7 22.63 22.42 16.29
C ASN A 7 22.62 23.20 17.61
N ALA A 8 22.25 24.49 17.60
CA ALA A 8 22.17 25.28 18.85
C ALA A 8 21.06 24.76 19.78
N ALA A 9 19.89 24.39 19.25
CA ALA A 9 18.83 23.79 20.07
C ALA A 9 19.27 22.45 20.70
N ARG A 10 20.15 21.70 20.04
CA ARG A 10 20.69 20.42 20.53
C ARG A 10 21.77 20.60 21.60
N GLU A 11 22.68 21.56 21.45
CA GLU A 11 23.66 21.90 22.50
C GLU A 11 22.94 22.38 23.76
N LEU A 12 21.94 23.25 23.60
CA LEU A 12 21.08 23.71 24.70
C LEU A 12 20.44 22.54 25.46
N PHE A 13 19.94 21.52 24.76
CA PHE A 13 19.36 20.34 25.39
C PHE A 13 20.37 19.56 26.26
N LEU A 14 21.59 19.33 25.76
CA LEU A 14 22.61 18.61 26.54
C LEU A 14 23.06 19.43 27.75
N ASP A 15 23.22 20.73 27.59
CA ASP A 15 23.56 21.63 28.70
C ASP A 15 22.46 21.66 29.77
N GLU A 16 21.19 21.72 29.35
CA GLU A 16 20.02 21.65 30.25
C GLU A 16 19.93 20.30 30.98
N LEU A 17 20.15 19.19 30.26
CA LEU A 17 20.16 17.84 30.82
C LEU A 17 21.23 17.71 31.91
N LEU A 18 22.43 18.22 31.65
CA LEU A 18 23.55 18.16 32.58
C LEU A 18 23.37 19.10 33.77
N ALA A 19 22.64 20.21 33.60
CA ALA A 19 22.34 21.19 34.65
C ALA A 19 21.16 20.81 35.57
N ALA A 20 20.25 19.91 35.14
CA ALA A 20 19.08 19.49 35.91
C ALA A 20 19.41 18.93 37.31
N SER A 21 18.51 19.05 38.29
CA SER A 21 18.75 18.47 39.64
C SER A 21 18.83 16.95 39.59
N ALA A 22 19.80 16.37 40.32
CA ALA A 22 19.98 14.92 40.38
C ALA A 22 18.94 14.29 41.31
N ALA A 23 18.15 13.35 40.78
CA ALA A 23 17.40 12.39 41.59
C ALA A 23 18.35 11.30 42.14
N PRO A 24 17.98 10.57 43.20
CA PRO A 24 18.73 9.38 43.63
C PRO A 24 18.86 8.40 42.46
N ALA A 25 20.06 7.85 42.27
CA ALA A 25 20.30 6.86 41.22
C ALA A 25 19.49 5.59 41.49
N SER A 26 18.88 5.03 40.45
CA SER A 26 18.30 3.70 40.47
C SER A 26 19.40 2.63 40.41
N ALA A 27 19.08 1.42 40.85
CA ALA A 27 20.00 0.28 40.77
C ALA A 27 20.49 0.02 39.34
N GLU A 28 19.64 0.22 38.33
CA GLU A 28 19.99 0.08 36.91
C GLU A 28 21.03 1.12 36.46
N GLN A 29 20.91 2.37 36.94
CA GLN A 29 21.87 3.42 36.62
C GLN A 29 23.22 3.15 37.28
N GLU A 30 23.23 2.66 38.51
CA GLU A 30 24.46 2.28 39.22
C GLU A 30 25.17 1.11 38.52
N GLU A 31 24.42 0.12 38.03
CA GLU A 31 24.97 -1.01 37.29
C GLU A 31 25.60 -0.57 35.96
N LEU A 32 24.91 0.29 35.19
CA LEU A 32 25.46 0.85 33.95
C LEU A 32 26.70 1.72 34.19
N LEU A 33 26.71 2.50 35.28
CA LEU A 33 27.89 3.27 35.69
C LEU A 33 29.06 2.34 36.05
N ALA A 34 28.81 1.23 36.75
CA ALA A 34 29.82 0.23 37.07
C ALA A 34 30.39 -0.42 35.79
N LEU A 35 29.55 -0.68 34.80
CA LEU A 35 29.95 -1.23 33.50
C LEU A 35 30.81 -0.25 32.68
N LEU A 36 30.44 1.04 32.64
CA LEU A 36 31.27 2.09 32.03
C LEU A 36 32.67 2.13 32.67
N ARG A 37 32.73 2.01 34.00
CA ARG A 37 34.00 1.96 34.75
C ARG A 37 34.81 0.71 34.41
N SER A 38 34.20 -0.47 34.38
CA SER A 38 34.91 -1.72 34.08
C SER A 38 35.49 -1.74 32.67
N GLU A 39 34.76 -1.16 31.70
CA GLU A 39 35.20 -1.01 30.32
C GLU A 39 36.12 0.21 30.08
N ARG A 40 36.41 0.99 31.13
CA ARG A 40 37.24 2.22 31.07
C ARG A 40 36.74 3.25 30.06
N ILE A 41 35.42 3.39 29.94
CA ILE A 41 34.76 4.37 29.06
C ILE A 41 34.57 5.67 29.85
N VAL A 42 35.06 6.78 29.32
CA VAL A 42 34.89 8.11 29.90
C VAL A 42 33.97 8.92 29.00
N LEU A 43 32.76 9.23 29.47
CA LEU A 43 31.87 10.13 28.74
C LEU A 43 32.37 11.58 28.87
N ALA A 44 32.35 12.32 27.77
CA ALA A 44 32.77 13.72 27.72
C ALA A 44 31.71 14.57 27.00
N HIS A 45 31.56 15.84 27.37
CA HIS A 45 30.72 16.80 26.64
C HIS A 45 31.54 18.08 26.44
N ALA A 46 31.53 18.64 25.23
CA ALA A 46 32.37 19.78 24.84
C ALA A 46 33.87 19.58 25.18
N GLY A 47 34.37 18.35 25.04
CA GLY A 47 35.77 17.97 25.32
C GLY A 47 36.13 17.86 26.82
N GLN A 48 35.18 18.04 27.73
CA GLN A 48 35.40 17.87 29.17
C GLN A 48 34.80 16.54 29.67
N PRO A 49 35.54 15.74 30.45
CA PRO A 49 34.99 14.57 31.10
C PRO A 49 33.79 14.93 31.99
N LEU A 50 32.73 14.14 31.90
CA LEU A 50 31.57 14.28 32.76
C LEU A 50 31.87 13.76 34.17
N SER A 51 31.35 14.47 35.17
CA SER A 51 31.28 13.97 36.53
C SER A 51 30.33 12.77 36.65
N GLU A 52 30.49 11.95 37.69
CA GLU A 52 29.61 10.79 37.90
C GLU A 52 28.14 11.17 38.00
N ALA A 53 27.84 12.29 38.66
CA ALA A 53 26.48 12.83 38.74
C ALA A 53 25.91 13.18 37.35
N GLN A 54 26.73 13.69 36.45
CA GLN A 54 26.34 13.99 35.07
C GLN A 54 26.12 12.72 34.24
N VAL A 55 26.99 11.72 34.40
CA VAL A 55 26.82 10.41 33.75
C VAL A 55 25.50 9.77 34.19
N LEU A 56 25.21 9.78 35.50
CA LEU A 56 23.96 9.23 36.03
C LEU A 56 22.72 9.93 35.46
N LYS A 57 22.75 11.25 35.23
CA LYS A 57 21.66 11.99 34.57
C LYS A 57 21.47 11.56 33.12
N ALA A 58 22.56 11.42 32.37
CA ALA A 58 22.51 10.93 30.99
C ALA A 58 21.89 9.53 30.90
N LEU A 59 22.29 8.63 31.80
CA LEU A 59 21.70 7.29 31.92
C LEU A 59 20.23 7.34 32.36
N ALA A 60 19.87 8.26 33.27
CA ALA A 60 18.49 8.46 33.71
C ALA A 60 17.58 8.79 32.54
N TRP A 61 17.99 9.77 31.73
CA TRP A 61 17.25 10.20 30.55
C TRP A 61 17.08 9.05 29.57
N LEU A 62 18.14 8.27 29.37
CA LEU A 62 18.17 7.20 28.39
C LEU A 62 17.28 6.01 28.79
N LEU A 63 17.24 5.67 30.08
CA LEU A 63 16.31 4.67 30.63
C LEU A 63 14.86 5.19 30.66
N ALA A 64 14.64 6.44 31.04
CA ALA A 64 13.31 7.05 31.06
C ALA A 64 12.68 7.17 29.66
N ALA A 65 13.50 7.27 28.62
CA ALA A 65 13.02 7.34 27.24
C ALA A 65 12.35 6.05 26.76
N ASN A 66 12.60 4.90 27.40
CA ASN A 66 12.05 3.60 27.03
C ASN A 66 11.07 3.01 28.09
N PRO A 67 9.92 3.66 28.37
CA PRO A 67 9.01 3.24 29.43
C PRO A 67 8.28 1.92 29.14
N SER A 68 8.29 1.46 27.88
CA SER A 68 7.55 0.28 27.42
C SER A 68 8.34 -1.03 27.42
N ALA A 69 9.66 -0.98 27.67
CA ALA A 69 10.48 -2.18 27.72
C ALA A 69 10.18 -3.00 29.00
N PRO A 70 10.18 -4.36 28.93
CA PRO A 70 10.25 -5.21 30.10
C PRO A 70 11.39 -4.80 31.05
N PRO A 71 11.19 -4.89 32.38
CA PRO A 71 12.24 -4.60 33.35
C PRO A 71 13.54 -5.35 33.02
N GLY A 72 14.67 -4.62 32.98
CA GLY A 72 15.99 -5.18 32.68
C GLY A 72 16.35 -5.32 31.19
N GLN A 73 15.41 -5.26 30.23
CA GLN A 73 15.77 -5.38 28.80
C GLN A 73 16.64 -4.19 28.34
N GLY A 74 16.33 -2.97 28.81
CA GLY A 74 17.12 -1.79 28.46
C GLY A 74 18.57 -1.89 28.95
N LEU A 75 18.78 -2.47 30.13
CA LEU A 75 20.10 -2.72 30.69
C LEU A 75 20.92 -3.69 29.82
N GLU A 76 20.33 -4.80 29.36
CA GLU A 76 21.02 -5.77 28.50
C GLU A 76 21.43 -5.15 27.16
N VAL A 77 20.53 -4.40 26.52
CA VAL A 77 20.82 -3.70 25.25
C VAL A 77 21.96 -2.70 25.43
N LEU A 78 21.95 -1.93 26.52
CA LEU A 78 23.02 -0.97 26.80
C LEU A 78 24.34 -1.65 27.11
N ARG A 79 24.30 -2.81 27.78
CA ARG A 79 25.47 -3.64 28.00
C ARG A 79 26.07 -4.08 26.66
N GLU A 80 25.26 -4.49 25.70
CA GLU A 80 25.73 -4.82 24.35
C GLU A 80 26.36 -3.61 23.63
N VAL A 81 25.76 -2.42 23.71
CA VAL A 81 26.32 -1.18 23.13
C VAL A 81 27.70 -0.87 23.70
N LEU A 82 27.83 -0.95 25.02
CA LEU A 82 29.08 -0.68 25.72
C LEU A 82 30.15 -1.73 25.35
N GLN A 83 29.77 -3.00 25.28
CA GLN A 83 30.66 -4.09 24.88
C GLN A 83 31.06 -4.04 23.40
N ALA A 84 30.21 -3.55 22.50
CA ALA A 84 30.51 -3.45 21.08
C ALA A 84 31.63 -2.44 20.79
N ARG A 85 31.72 -1.37 21.58
CA ARG A 85 32.70 -0.29 21.36
C ARG A 85 34.04 -0.51 22.06
N ARG A 86 34.54 -1.76 22.20
CA ARG A 86 35.82 -2.10 22.87
C ARG A 86 37.03 -1.30 22.32
N GLN A 87 37.22 -0.09 22.81
CA GLN A 87 38.44 0.70 22.68
C GLN A 87 38.82 1.20 24.08
N PRO A 88 39.70 0.46 24.79
CA PRO A 88 40.10 0.82 26.14
C PRO A 88 40.70 2.24 26.19
N GLY A 89 40.14 3.10 27.03
CA GLY A 89 40.68 4.44 27.30
C GLY A 89 40.24 5.55 26.34
N ALA A 90 39.32 5.29 25.40
CA ALA A 90 38.76 6.34 24.56
C ALA A 90 37.77 7.21 25.36
N GLN A 91 37.93 8.53 25.26
CA GLN A 91 36.85 9.46 25.61
C GLN A 91 35.72 9.27 24.58
N TRP A 92 34.49 9.13 25.06
CA TRP A 92 33.31 9.04 24.22
C TRP A 92 32.49 10.32 24.40
N ASP A 93 32.29 11.05 23.31
CA ASP A 93 31.38 12.19 23.34
C ASP A 93 29.96 11.77 23.79
N LEU A 94 29.38 12.54 24.70
CA LEU A 94 28.08 12.27 25.30
C LEU A 94 26.99 12.19 24.23
N ARG A 95 27.06 13.03 23.21
CA ARG A 95 26.09 13.02 22.12
C ARG A 95 26.18 11.71 21.34
N GLU A 96 27.39 11.28 20.98
CA GLU A 96 27.60 10.00 20.30
C GLU A 96 27.09 8.82 21.12
N PHE A 97 27.37 8.84 22.42
CA PHE A 97 26.92 7.82 23.35
C PHE A 97 25.41 7.77 23.40
N LEU A 98 24.75 8.90 23.70
CA LEU A 98 23.30 8.99 23.80
C LEU A 98 22.62 8.54 22.50
N VAL A 99 23.17 8.91 21.33
CA VAL A 99 22.63 8.47 20.05
C VAL A 99 22.76 6.95 19.86
N SER A 100 23.94 6.39 20.11
CA SER A 100 24.20 4.95 19.92
C SER A 100 23.32 4.10 20.85
N ALA A 101 23.24 4.53 22.12
CA ALA A 101 22.46 3.90 23.15
C ALA A 101 20.94 4.08 22.91
N TYR A 102 20.48 5.27 22.52
CA TYR A 102 19.08 5.53 22.20
C TYR A 102 18.61 4.67 21.02
N PHE A 103 19.39 4.59 19.93
CA PHE A 103 19.04 3.76 18.76
C PHE A 103 19.04 2.27 19.06
N SER A 104 19.88 1.82 19.99
CA SER A 104 19.88 0.42 20.39
C SER A 104 18.66 0.11 21.26
N LEU A 105 18.28 1.03 22.15
CA LEU A 105 17.14 0.88 23.06
C LEU A 105 15.77 0.94 22.39
N HIS A 106 15.56 1.88 21.48
CA HIS A 106 14.23 2.18 20.93
C HIS A 106 13.95 1.40 19.64
N GLY A 107 14.83 0.46 19.29
CA GLY A 107 15.04 0.13 17.88
C GLY A 107 15.47 1.38 17.12
N ARG A 108 15.84 1.21 15.85
CA ARG A 108 15.94 2.38 15.00
C ARG A 108 14.53 2.98 14.94
N LEU A 109 14.35 4.26 15.28
CA LEU A 109 13.10 5.05 15.08
C LEU A 109 12.44 4.85 13.71
N ASP A 110 13.22 4.34 12.76
CA ASP A 110 12.76 3.98 11.44
C ASP A 110 11.91 2.71 11.43
N GLU A 111 12.07 1.70 12.29
CA GLU A 111 11.28 0.47 12.21
C GLU A 111 9.80 0.71 12.49
N ASP A 112 9.47 1.50 13.52
CA ASP A 112 8.08 1.84 13.85
C ASP A 112 7.45 2.78 12.81
N VAL A 113 8.18 3.82 12.41
CA VAL A 113 7.67 4.79 11.41
C VAL A 113 7.58 4.15 10.03
N ILE A 114 8.61 3.43 9.58
CA ILE A 114 8.60 2.64 8.34
C ILE A 114 7.51 1.57 8.45
N GLY A 115 7.30 0.95 9.61
CA GLY A 115 6.23 -0.01 9.88
C GLY A 115 4.85 0.57 9.56
N VAL A 116 4.51 1.73 10.11
CA VAL A 116 3.26 2.43 9.82
C VAL A 116 3.13 2.77 8.33
N TYR A 117 4.20 3.27 7.69
CA TYR A 117 4.18 3.55 6.25
C TYR A 117 4.01 2.26 5.43
N LYS A 118 4.65 1.16 5.82
CA LYS A 118 4.53 -0.15 5.18
C LYS A 118 3.10 -0.67 5.29
N ASP A 119 2.46 -0.54 6.43
CA ASP A 119 1.07 -0.95 6.64
C ASP A 119 0.10 -0.12 5.78
N VAL A 120 0.31 1.20 5.70
CA VAL A 120 -0.46 2.08 4.80
C VAL A 120 -0.24 1.66 3.35
N LEU A 121 1.01 1.42 2.93
CA LEU A 121 1.33 1.00 1.57
C LEU A 121 0.69 -0.35 1.22
N GLN A 122 0.77 -1.34 2.12
CA GLN A 122 0.13 -2.64 1.93
C GLN A 122 -1.40 -2.50 1.82
N THR A 123 -2.01 -1.68 2.68
CA THR A 123 -3.46 -1.44 2.65
C THR A 123 -3.90 -0.77 1.35
N GLN A 124 -3.18 0.26 0.90
CA GLN A 124 -3.51 0.96 -0.34
C GLN A 124 -3.22 0.11 -1.59
N ASP A 125 -2.15 -0.68 -1.59
CA ASP A 125 -1.85 -1.62 -2.68
C ASP A 125 -2.92 -2.71 -2.79
N GLY A 126 -3.37 -3.26 -1.65
CA GLY A 126 -4.47 -4.22 -1.62
C GLY A 126 -5.76 -3.65 -2.21
N LYS A 127 -6.12 -2.42 -1.82
CA LYS A 127 -7.29 -1.70 -2.39
C LYS A 127 -7.13 -1.44 -3.88
N ARG A 128 -5.94 -1.04 -4.33
CA ARG A 128 -5.64 -0.81 -5.75
C ARG A 128 -5.81 -2.08 -6.57
N LYS A 129 -5.30 -3.21 -6.09
CA LYS A 129 -5.45 -4.53 -6.75
C LYS A 129 -6.92 -4.93 -6.85
N ALA A 130 -7.68 -4.82 -5.75
CA ALA A 130 -9.11 -5.11 -5.76
C ALA A 130 -9.88 -4.24 -6.78
N LEU A 131 -9.61 -2.93 -6.82
CA LEU A 131 -10.22 -2.02 -7.80
C LEU A 131 -9.85 -2.36 -9.24
N LEU A 132 -8.59 -2.76 -9.48
CA LEU A 132 -8.15 -3.22 -10.81
C LEU A 132 -8.89 -4.49 -11.24
N ASP A 133 -9.07 -5.44 -10.33
CA ASP A 133 -9.77 -6.70 -10.64
C ASP A 133 -11.27 -6.47 -10.87
N GLU A 134 -11.91 -5.59 -10.09
CA GLU A 134 -13.28 -5.16 -10.34
C GLU A 134 -13.42 -4.44 -11.70
N LEU A 135 -12.47 -3.54 -12.03
CA LEU A 135 -12.46 -2.84 -13.32
C LEU A 135 -12.28 -3.81 -14.50
N LYS A 136 -11.40 -4.81 -14.37
CA LYS A 136 -11.24 -5.85 -15.40
C LYS A 136 -12.55 -6.60 -15.62
N ALA A 137 -13.23 -7.01 -14.54
CA ALA A 137 -14.51 -7.72 -14.64
C ALA A 137 -15.60 -6.84 -15.30
N LEU A 138 -15.73 -5.58 -14.88
CA LEU A 138 -16.70 -4.64 -15.47
C LEU A 138 -16.40 -4.34 -16.93
N THR A 139 -15.12 -4.15 -17.28
CA THR A 139 -14.69 -3.87 -18.65
C THR A 139 -14.91 -5.07 -19.56
N ALA A 140 -14.65 -6.29 -19.06
CA ALA A 140 -14.95 -7.53 -19.77
C ALA A 140 -16.44 -7.63 -20.10
N GLU A 141 -17.30 -7.36 -19.13
CA GLU A 141 -18.76 -7.39 -19.33
C GLU A 141 -19.22 -6.33 -20.34
N LEU A 142 -18.70 -5.10 -20.24
CA LEU A 142 -18.94 -4.04 -21.23
C LEU A 142 -18.45 -4.41 -22.63
N LYS A 143 -17.34 -5.12 -22.74
CA LYS A 143 -16.82 -5.59 -24.03
C LYS A 143 -17.75 -6.61 -24.66
N VAL A 144 -18.29 -7.56 -23.88
CA VAL A 144 -19.32 -8.50 -24.35
C VAL A 144 -20.58 -7.74 -24.77
N TYR A 145 -21.07 -6.78 -23.99
CA TYR A 145 -22.19 -5.92 -24.40
C TYR A 145 -21.91 -5.14 -25.69
N SER A 146 -20.67 -4.69 -25.91
CA SER A 146 -20.27 -4.00 -27.14
C SER A 146 -20.32 -4.92 -28.36
N VAL A 147 -19.92 -6.18 -28.20
CA VAL A 147 -20.08 -7.22 -29.24
C VAL A 147 -21.55 -7.43 -29.56
N ILE A 148 -22.40 -7.60 -28.53
CA ILE A 148 -23.85 -7.76 -28.70
C ILE A 148 -24.45 -6.55 -29.44
N GLN A 149 -24.12 -5.33 -29.03
CA GLN A 149 -24.61 -4.10 -29.64
C GLN A 149 -24.16 -3.98 -31.11
N SER A 150 -22.93 -4.38 -31.42
CA SER A 150 -22.44 -4.40 -32.80
C SER A 150 -23.27 -5.32 -33.69
N GLN A 151 -23.65 -6.49 -33.18
CA GLN A 151 -24.46 -7.48 -33.90
C GLN A 151 -25.89 -6.99 -34.11
N ILE A 152 -26.48 -6.36 -33.09
CA ILE A 152 -27.78 -5.68 -33.20
C ILE A 152 -27.73 -4.56 -34.24
N ASN A 153 -26.69 -3.72 -34.22
CA ASN A 153 -26.55 -2.62 -35.15
C ASN A 153 -26.35 -3.10 -36.60
N ALA A 154 -25.65 -4.22 -36.80
CA ALA A 154 -25.51 -4.87 -38.10
C ALA A 154 -26.87 -5.36 -38.62
N ALA A 155 -27.65 -6.03 -37.77
CA ALA A 155 -29.00 -6.49 -38.11
C ALA A 155 -29.93 -5.31 -38.46
N LEU A 156 -29.92 -4.24 -37.67
CA LEU A 156 -30.70 -3.02 -37.93
C LEU A 156 -30.32 -2.35 -39.26
N SER A 157 -29.02 -2.27 -39.53
CA SER A 157 -28.48 -1.67 -40.76
C SER A 157 -28.84 -2.51 -42.00
N ALA A 158 -28.84 -3.85 -41.86
CA ALA A 158 -29.27 -4.78 -42.90
C ALA A 158 -30.80 -4.91 -43.01
N LYS A 159 -31.57 -4.30 -42.09
CA LYS A 159 -33.03 -4.46 -41.96
C LYS A 159 -33.45 -5.92 -41.79
N GLN A 160 -32.69 -6.66 -40.99
CA GLN A 160 -32.87 -8.08 -40.71
C GLN A 160 -33.16 -8.32 -39.23
N GLY A 161 -33.86 -9.41 -38.94
CA GLY A 161 -33.99 -9.90 -37.58
C GLY A 161 -32.65 -10.36 -36.99
N ILE A 162 -32.61 -10.54 -35.68
CA ILE A 162 -31.45 -11.10 -34.97
C ILE A 162 -31.87 -12.32 -34.17
N ARG A 163 -31.17 -13.43 -34.39
CA ARG A 163 -31.26 -14.64 -33.58
C ARG A 163 -30.25 -14.59 -32.45
N ILE A 164 -30.72 -14.77 -31.22
CA ILE A 164 -29.92 -14.62 -30.00
C ILE A 164 -29.74 -15.93 -29.22
N ASP A 165 -30.44 -17.00 -29.60
CA ASP A 165 -30.26 -18.35 -29.04
C ASP A 165 -29.02 -19.06 -29.59
N ALA A 166 -28.87 -20.36 -29.30
CA ALA A 166 -27.75 -21.19 -29.75
C ALA A 166 -27.61 -21.31 -31.29
N GLY A 167 -28.64 -20.93 -32.06
CA GLY A 167 -28.56 -20.84 -33.51
C GLY A 167 -28.02 -19.50 -34.04
N GLY A 168 -27.76 -18.54 -33.15
CA GLY A 168 -27.13 -17.25 -33.45
C GLY A 168 -25.60 -17.31 -33.36
N ILE A 169 -25.01 -16.17 -33.00
CA ILE A 169 -23.56 -16.05 -32.80
C ILE A 169 -23.12 -16.80 -31.53
N ASP A 170 -21.87 -17.25 -31.52
CA ASP A 170 -21.21 -17.79 -30.33
C ASP A 170 -20.31 -16.72 -29.70
N LEU A 171 -20.69 -16.21 -28.53
CA LEU A 171 -19.92 -15.20 -27.79
C LEU A 171 -18.58 -15.74 -27.28
N VAL A 172 -18.32 -17.05 -27.34
CA VAL A 172 -17.01 -17.62 -26.99
C VAL A 172 -16.01 -17.52 -28.14
N ASP A 173 -16.45 -17.09 -29.33
CA ASP A 173 -15.58 -16.92 -30.49
C ASP A 173 -14.53 -15.81 -30.22
N PRO A 174 -13.23 -16.14 -30.16
CA PRO A 174 -12.16 -15.18 -29.88
C PRO A 174 -12.09 -14.03 -30.88
N THR A 175 -12.54 -14.25 -32.13
CA THR A 175 -12.47 -13.26 -33.20
C THR A 175 -13.38 -12.06 -32.95
N LEU A 176 -14.45 -12.23 -32.17
CA LEU A 176 -15.35 -11.15 -31.75
C LEU A 176 -14.65 -10.12 -30.84
N TYR A 177 -13.54 -10.52 -30.22
CA TYR A 177 -12.76 -9.71 -29.29
C TYR A 177 -11.41 -9.27 -29.87
N GLY A 178 -11.13 -9.62 -31.13
CA GLY A 178 -9.90 -9.27 -31.84
C GLY A 178 -8.73 -10.24 -31.63
N TYR A 179 -8.99 -11.44 -31.08
CA TYR A 179 -7.99 -12.50 -30.99
C TYR A 179 -8.05 -13.41 -32.21
N ALA A 180 -6.89 -13.89 -32.66
CA ALA A 180 -6.85 -14.91 -33.70
C ALA A 180 -7.36 -16.25 -33.17
N VAL A 181 -7.87 -17.11 -34.05
CA VAL A 181 -8.27 -18.46 -33.70
C VAL A 181 -7.06 -19.23 -33.17
N GLY A 182 -7.17 -19.79 -31.97
CA GLY A 182 -6.09 -20.53 -31.30
C GLY A 182 -5.07 -19.65 -30.56
N ASP A 183 -5.28 -18.33 -30.49
CA ASP A 183 -4.44 -17.46 -29.68
C ASP A 183 -4.54 -17.83 -28.18
N PRO A 184 -3.43 -18.22 -27.51
CA PRO A 184 -3.47 -18.62 -26.11
C PRO A 184 -3.95 -17.50 -25.18
N ARG A 185 -3.76 -16.23 -25.56
CA ARG A 185 -4.18 -15.06 -24.77
C ARG A 185 -5.69 -14.98 -24.58
N TRP A 186 -6.47 -15.62 -25.46
CA TRP A 186 -7.92 -15.68 -25.30
C TRP A 186 -8.32 -16.39 -24.00
N LYS A 187 -7.69 -17.52 -23.68
CA LYS A 187 -8.03 -18.29 -22.47
C LYS A 187 -7.64 -17.56 -21.18
N ASP A 188 -6.65 -16.68 -21.25
CA ASP A 188 -6.22 -15.82 -20.14
C ASP A 188 -6.97 -14.48 -20.09
N SER A 189 -7.89 -14.23 -21.03
CA SER A 189 -8.59 -12.95 -21.13
C SER A 189 -9.69 -12.78 -20.06
N PRO A 190 -9.93 -11.54 -19.60
CA PRO A 190 -11.06 -11.24 -18.72
C PRO A 190 -12.43 -11.60 -19.33
N GLU A 191 -12.59 -11.47 -20.64
CA GLU A 191 -13.83 -11.80 -21.34
C GLU A 191 -14.09 -13.31 -21.30
N TYR A 192 -13.10 -14.13 -21.62
CA TYR A 192 -13.25 -15.58 -21.51
C TYR A 192 -13.51 -16.02 -20.07
N ALA A 193 -12.80 -15.44 -19.10
CA ALA A 193 -13.03 -15.71 -17.69
C ALA A 193 -14.47 -15.36 -17.26
N LEU A 194 -15.02 -14.24 -17.73
CA LEU A 194 -16.41 -13.88 -17.49
C LEU A 194 -17.37 -14.91 -18.11
N LEU A 195 -17.23 -15.19 -19.40
CA LEU A 195 -18.15 -16.06 -20.15
C LEU A 195 -18.14 -17.49 -19.62
N SER A 196 -16.97 -18.03 -19.27
CA SER A 196 -16.81 -19.39 -18.77
C SER A 196 -17.28 -19.60 -17.32
N ASN A 197 -17.42 -18.53 -16.55
CA ASN A 197 -17.91 -18.57 -15.17
C ASN A 197 -19.44 -18.47 -15.06
N LEU A 198 -20.15 -18.25 -16.16
CA LEU A 198 -21.61 -18.22 -16.17
C LEU A 198 -22.19 -19.62 -15.98
N ASP A 199 -23.30 -19.71 -15.25
CA ASP A 199 -24.09 -20.92 -15.04
C ASP A 199 -24.70 -21.48 -16.33
N THR A 200 -24.91 -20.64 -17.34
CA THR A 200 -25.36 -21.01 -18.68
C THR A 200 -24.23 -21.52 -19.59
N PHE A 201 -22.97 -21.47 -19.15
CA PHE A 201 -21.84 -21.87 -19.97
C PHE A 201 -21.77 -23.40 -20.17
N SER A 202 -21.82 -23.82 -21.43
CA SER A 202 -21.71 -25.24 -21.82
C SER A 202 -20.63 -25.49 -22.89
N GLY A 203 -19.65 -24.57 -23.01
CA GLY A 203 -18.61 -24.59 -24.03
C GLY A 203 -18.90 -23.71 -25.25
N LYS A 204 -20.19 -23.42 -25.50
CA LYS A 204 -20.67 -22.33 -26.36
C LYS A 204 -21.58 -21.42 -25.54
N LEU A 205 -21.71 -20.17 -25.95
CA LEU A 205 -22.56 -19.22 -25.25
C LEU A 205 -23.24 -18.27 -26.23
N SER A 206 -24.56 -18.30 -26.32
CA SER A 206 -25.29 -17.34 -27.14
C SER A 206 -25.50 -16.01 -26.44
N ILE A 207 -26.02 -15.01 -27.17
CA ILE A 207 -26.45 -13.73 -26.59
C ILE A 207 -27.51 -13.97 -25.49
N LYS A 208 -28.46 -14.87 -25.73
CA LYS A 208 -29.51 -15.25 -24.78
C LYS A 208 -28.92 -15.89 -23.52
N ASP A 209 -27.97 -16.81 -23.68
CA ASP A 209 -27.29 -17.47 -22.56
C ASP A 209 -26.53 -16.45 -21.71
N PHE A 210 -25.82 -15.51 -22.34
CA PHE A 210 -25.13 -14.43 -21.63
C PHE A 210 -26.10 -13.53 -20.87
N LEU A 211 -27.14 -13.04 -21.53
CA LEU A 211 -28.09 -12.08 -20.94
C LEU A 211 -28.91 -12.73 -19.80
N SER A 212 -29.24 -14.01 -19.91
CA SER A 212 -29.99 -14.74 -18.87
C SER A 212 -29.11 -15.35 -17.77
N GLY A 213 -27.82 -15.56 -18.02
CA GLY A 213 -26.91 -16.25 -17.07
C GLY A 213 -26.39 -15.40 -15.91
N SER A 214 -25.79 -16.08 -14.96
CA SER A 214 -25.24 -15.57 -13.70
C SER A 214 -23.93 -16.30 -13.35
N PRO A 215 -22.96 -15.68 -12.67
CA PRO A 215 -22.98 -14.33 -12.10
C PRO A 215 -22.45 -13.28 -13.08
N LYS A 216 -23.09 -12.12 -13.11
CA LYS A 216 -22.58 -10.92 -13.80
C LYS A 216 -23.11 -9.63 -13.15
N GLN A 217 -22.44 -8.50 -13.34
CA GLN A 217 -22.76 -7.25 -12.66
C GLN A 217 -24.06 -6.60 -13.15
N SER A 218 -24.43 -6.80 -14.43
CA SER A 218 -25.70 -6.31 -14.99
C SER A 218 -26.93 -7.12 -14.54
N GLY A 219 -26.71 -8.25 -13.85
CA GLY A 219 -27.75 -9.18 -13.43
C GLY A 219 -28.40 -9.93 -14.58
N GLU A 220 -29.30 -10.84 -14.24
CA GLU A 220 -30.02 -11.67 -15.21
C GLU A 220 -31.14 -10.88 -15.90
N LEU A 221 -31.32 -11.13 -17.19
CA LEU A 221 -32.45 -10.64 -17.98
C LEU A 221 -33.40 -11.81 -18.27
N LYS A 222 -34.66 -11.64 -17.87
CA LYS A 222 -35.73 -12.63 -18.04
C LYS A 222 -36.64 -12.24 -19.21
N GLY A 223 -37.37 -13.22 -19.75
CA GLY A 223 -38.37 -12.99 -20.81
C GLY A 223 -37.77 -12.74 -22.20
N LEU A 224 -36.59 -13.29 -22.47
CA LEU A 224 -35.91 -13.17 -23.76
C LEU A 224 -36.51 -14.13 -24.81
N SER A 225 -36.85 -13.59 -25.98
CA SER A 225 -37.18 -14.37 -27.17
C SER A 225 -35.92 -15.02 -27.76
N ASP A 226 -36.08 -16.09 -28.53
CA ASP A 226 -34.94 -16.71 -29.25
C ASP A 226 -34.48 -15.87 -30.44
N GLU A 227 -35.41 -15.14 -31.05
CA GLU A 227 -35.19 -14.29 -32.20
C GLU A 227 -36.05 -13.04 -32.10
N TYR A 228 -35.52 -11.91 -32.59
CA TYR A 228 -36.23 -10.65 -32.70
C TYR A 228 -36.33 -10.29 -34.18
N PRO A 229 -37.53 -10.30 -34.79
CA PRO A 229 -37.67 -9.98 -36.21
C PRO A 229 -37.49 -8.47 -36.44
N PHE A 230 -37.04 -8.10 -37.63
CA PHE A 230 -37.07 -6.70 -38.05
C PHE A 230 -38.45 -6.35 -38.58
N GLU A 231 -39.06 -5.33 -37.98
CA GLU A 231 -40.32 -4.77 -38.43
C GLU A 231 -40.15 -3.27 -38.64
N LYS A 232 -40.79 -2.72 -39.69
CA LYS A 232 -40.72 -1.29 -39.98
C LYS A 232 -41.41 -0.47 -38.89
N ASP A 233 -42.56 -0.97 -38.44
CA ASP A 233 -43.37 -0.37 -37.39
C ASP A 233 -43.18 -1.18 -36.11
N ASN A 234 -42.87 -0.53 -34.98
CA ASN A 234 -42.61 -1.19 -33.68
C ASN A 234 -41.48 -2.24 -33.69
N ASN A 235 -40.34 -1.92 -34.32
CA ASN A 235 -39.21 -2.82 -34.54
C ASN A 235 -38.74 -3.60 -33.27
N PRO A 236 -39.00 -4.92 -33.19
CA PRO A 236 -38.56 -5.74 -32.06
C PRO A 236 -37.04 -5.75 -31.85
N VAL A 237 -36.24 -5.72 -32.92
CA VAL A 237 -34.77 -5.58 -32.83
C VAL A 237 -34.39 -4.24 -32.19
N GLY A 238 -35.09 -3.16 -32.54
CA GLY A 238 -34.87 -1.83 -31.95
C GLY A 238 -35.23 -1.78 -30.46
N ASN A 239 -36.33 -2.41 -30.07
CA ASN A 239 -36.73 -2.52 -28.67
C ASN A 239 -35.74 -3.38 -27.87
N PHE A 240 -35.25 -4.47 -28.46
CA PHE A 240 -34.18 -5.29 -27.87
C PHE A 240 -32.88 -4.49 -27.73
N ALA A 241 -32.49 -3.69 -28.74
CA ALA A 241 -31.33 -2.79 -28.67
C ALA A 241 -31.40 -1.85 -27.47
N THR A 242 -32.56 -1.23 -27.24
CA THR A 242 -32.79 -0.37 -26.07
C THR A 242 -32.61 -1.15 -24.77
N THR A 243 -33.19 -2.36 -24.68
CA THR A 243 -33.05 -3.23 -23.49
C THR A 243 -31.60 -3.59 -23.19
N VAL A 244 -30.81 -3.94 -24.21
CA VAL A 244 -29.38 -4.24 -24.07
C VAL A 244 -28.61 -2.99 -23.64
N SER A 245 -28.91 -1.84 -24.23
CA SER A 245 -28.31 -0.55 -23.87
C SER A 245 -28.59 -0.18 -22.40
N ASP A 246 -29.84 -0.33 -21.95
CA ASP A 246 -30.27 -0.05 -20.57
C ASP A 246 -29.51 -0.92 -19.55
N ARG A 247 -29.16 -2.16 -19.91
CA ARG A 247 -28.36 -3.05 -19.06
C ARG A 247 -26.88 -2.69 -19.01
N SER A 248 -26.33 -2.22 -20.12
CA SER A 248 -24.91 -1.84 -20.20
C SER A 248 -24.60 -0.46 -19.59
N ARG A 249 -25.55 0.49 -19.59
CA ARG A 249 -25.34 1.86 -19.10
C ARG A 249 -24.87 1.92 -17.64
N PRO A 250 -25.51 1.25 -16.66
CA PRO A 250 -25.03 1.25 -15.27
C PRO A 250 -23.63 0.66 -15.10
N LEU A 251 -23.17 -0.20 -16.02
CA LEU A 251 -21.80 -0.73 -15.99
C LEU A 251 -20.78 0.35 -16.36
N ASN A 252 -21.08 1.21 -17.35
CA ASN A 252 -20.23 2.35 -17.68
C ASN A 252 -20.10 3.32 -16.49
N ASP A 253 -21.20 3.59 -15.80
CA ASP A 253 -21.20 4.45 -14.61
C ASP A 253 -20.31 3.84 -13.51
N LYS A 254 -20.45 2.53 -13.25
CA LYS A 254 -19.58 1.80 -12.32
C LYS A 254 -18.10 1.84 -12.74
N VAL A 255 -17.78 1.68 -14.03
CA VAL A 255 -16.39 1.78 -14.51
C VAL A 255 -15.81 3.17 -14.26
N ASN A 256 -16.59 4.23 -14.52
CA ASN A 256 -16.16 5.60 -14.24
C ASN A 256 -15.93 5.86 -12.74
N GLU A 257 -16.86 5.39 -11.91
CA GLU A 257 -16.72 5.46 -10.44
C GLU A 257 -15.47 4.72 -9.96
N LYS A 258 -15.29 3.47 -10.37
CA LYS A 258 -14.16 2.62 -9.96
C LYS A 258 -12.83 3.13 -10.50
N THR A 259 -12.80 3.71 -11.69
CA THR A 259 -11.60 4.39 -12.24
C THR A 259 -11.24 5.61 -11.40
N THR A 260 -12.23 6.38 -10.97
CA THR A 260 -12.02 7.54 -10.08
C THR A 260 -11.47 7.09 -8.72
N LEU A 261 -12.06 6.06 -8.12
CA LEU A 261 -11.58 5.47 -6.87
C LEU A 261 -10.18 4.88 -7.00
N LEU A 262 -9.86 4.26 -8.14
CA LEU A 262 -8.53 3.73 -8.43
C LEU A 262 -7.49 4.84 -8.50
N ASN A 263 -7.81 5.95 -9.16
CA ASN A 263 -6.93 7.11 -9.26
C ASN A 263 -6.69 7.76 -7.89
N ASP A 264 -7.73 7.93 -7.07
CA ASP A 264 -7.58 8.44 -5.68
C ASP A 264 -6.73 7.49 -4.82
N THR A 265 -7.02 6.18 -4.86
CA THR A 265 -6.26 5.16 -4.12
C THR A 265 -4.79 5.13 -4.56
N SER A 266 -4.53 5.22 -5.87
CA SER A 266 -3.17 5.25 -6.41
C SER A 266 -2.43 6.53 -6.03
N SER A 267 -3.11 7.67 -6.02
CA SER A 267 -2.56 8.95 -5.54
C SER A 267 -2.13 8.87 -4.08
N ARG A 268 -2.99 8.29 -3.21
CA ARG A 268 -2.67 8.08 -1.79
C ARG A 268 -1.51 7.12 -1.58
N TYR A 269 -1.45 6.03 -2.35
CA TYR A 269 -0.31 5.11 -2.33
C TYR A 269 0.98 5.83 -2.69
N ASN A 270 0.99 6.58 -3.81
CA ASN A 270 2.18 7.32 -4.24
C ASN A 270 2.60 8.40 -3.23
N SER A 271 1.64 9.10 -2.63
CA SER A 271 1.90 10.08 -1.57
C SER A 271 2.55 9.43 -0.34
N ALA A 272 2.09 8.23 0.05
CA ALA A 272 2.70 7.48 1.15
C ALA A 272 4.13 7.03 0.80
N VAL A 273 4.38 6.58 -0.43
CA VAL A 273 5.74 6.25 -0.92
C VAL A 273 6.64 7.48 -0.86
N GLU A 274 6.16 8.64 -1.32
CA GLU A 274 6.94 9.87 -1.30
C GLU A 274 7.25 10.33 0.13
N ALA A 275 6.26 10.28 1.03
CA ALA A 275 6.45 10.61 2.44
C ALA A 275 7.47 9.69 3.11
N LEU A 276 7.42 8.38 2.82
CA LEU A 276 8.41 7.41 3.27
C LEU A 276 9.81 7.73 2.73
N ASN A 277 9.93 8.04 1.44
CA ASN A 277 11.21 8.42 0.84
C ASN A 277 11.79 9.69 1.49
N ARG A 278 10.96 10.71 1.73
CA ARG A 278 11.38 11.94 2.43
C ARG A 278 11.80 11.66 3.87
N PHE A 279 11.10 10.76 4.56
CA PHE A 279 11.47 10.32 5.89
C PHE A 279 12.85 9.64 5.89
N ILE A 280 13.08 8.67 4.98
CA ILE A 280 14.36 7.98 4.83
C ILE A 280 15.48 8.97 4.50
N GLN A 281 15.27 9.90 3.56
CA GLN A 281 16.26 10.93 3.23
C GLN A 281 16.60 11.83 4.43
N LYS A 282 15.59 12.22 5.22
CA LYS A 282 15.82 13.01 6.43
C LYS A 282 16.53 12.20 7.50
N TYR A 283 16.21 10.92 7.62
CA TYR A 283 16.89 9.99 8.53
C TYR A 283 18.37 9.83 8.14
N ASP A 284 18.66 9.55 6.87
CA ASP A 284 20.02 9.50 6.32
C ASP A 284 20.77 10.82 6.52
N SER A 285 20.10 11.96 6.31
CA SER A 285 20.69 13.28 6.57
C SER A 285 21.05 13.44 8.05
N VAL A 286 20.13 13.12 8.96
CA VAL A 286 20.38 13.18 10.41
C VAL A 286 21.52 12.25 10.80
N LEU A 287 21.59 11.04 10.23
CA LEU A 287 22.70 10.12 10.46
C LEU A 287 24.02 10.68 9.93
N ARG A 288 24.06 11.23 8.71
CA ARG A 288 25.25 11.87 8.15
C ARG A 288 25.69 13.08 8.97
N ASP A 289 24.75 13.90 9.42
CA ASP A 289 25.02 15.07 10.25
C ASP A 289 25.57 14.66 11.62
N ILE A 290 25.04 13.57 12.21
CA ILE A 290 25.58 12.98 13.43
C ILE A 290 26.99 12.45 13.17
N LEU A 291 27.20 11.66 12.12
CA LEU A 291 28.50 11.06 11.79
C LEU A 291 29.57 12.08 11.40
N SER A 292 29.18 13.22 10.81
CA SER A 292 30.12 14.28 10.41
C SER A 292 30.46 15.23 11.56
N ALA A 293 29.69 15.20 12.65
CA ALA A 293 29.96 15.96 13.87
C ALA A 293 30.89 15.22 14.85
N ILE A 294 31.27 13.98 14.50
CA ILE A 294 32.29 13.12 15.14
C ILE A 294 33.63 13.35 14.43
#